data_AF-A0A0F2NKN4-F1
#
_entry.id   AF-A0A0F2NKN4-F1
#
_cell.length_a   1.000
_cell.length_b   1.000
_cell.length_c   1.000
_cell.angle_alpha   90.00
_cell.angle_beta   90.00
_cell.angle_gamma   90.00
#
_symmetry.space_group_name_H-M   'P 1'
#
loop_
_entity.id
_entity.type
_entity.pdbx_description
1 polymer ?
#
loop_
_entity_poly.entity_id
_entity_poly.type
_entity_poly.pdbx_seq_one_letter_code
_entity_poly.pdbx_strand_id
1 'polypeptide(L)'
;MIVRILIAVFASLVAGLSYFTGLARMMTGILLGFGALCSLLIGVLFFLPADDKRLLLPVYDKVPAWPYFLIAAVLVGMMLVLFMTKAGPAEEEKVSALHFKYFLGGIGGYLASMFLSSIYWFPSDALRRSTDEAFLTMEVLFGTCLFLAGITVSCALLYRASKGSSESHPDLMRRFVLGTFTVFHLDKMPLLVAYLLIYSPETKVTFPYIAAIALASYIPVGIFLLKTTRDCRVTE
;
A
#
# COMPACT_ATOMS: atom_id res chain seq x y z
N MET A 1 7.15 21.67 -7.33
CA MET A 1 7.03 20.79 -6.13
C MET A 1 5.75 21.09 -5.33
N ILE A 2 5.51 22.35 -4.93
CA ILE A 2 4.32 22.78 -4.15
C ILE A 2 2.99 22.36 -4.81
N VAL A 3 2.81 22.62 -6.11
CA VAL A 3 1.58 22.25 -6.85
C VAL A 3 1.31 20.74 -6.80
N ARG A 4 2.35 19.89 -6.87
CA ARG A 4 2.20 18.42 -6.80
C ARG A 4 1.78 17.96 -5.41
N ILE A 5 2.31 18.59 -4.36
CA ILE A 5 1.91 18.33 -2.97
C ILE A 5 0.44 18.72 -2.77
N LEU A 6 0.03 19.90 -3.25
CA LEU A 6 -1.35 20.35 -3.15
C LEU A 6 -2.33 19.41 -3.87
N ILE A 7 -1.99 18.96 -5.08
CA ILE A 7 -2.80 18.00 -5.83
C ILE A 7 -2.89 16.66 -5.08
N ALA A 8 -1.78 16.17 -4.53
CA ALA A 8 -1.77 14.91 -3.78
C ALA A 8 -2.63 14.99 -2.51
N VAL A 9 -2.52 16.09 -1.75
CA VAL A 9 -3.35 16.34 -0.55
C VAL A 9 -4.82 16.45 -0.94
N PHE A 10 -5.14 17.21 -1.99
CA PHE A 10 -6.51 17.36 -2.48
C PHE A 10 -7.11 16.02 -2.92
N ALA A 11 -6.39 15.25 -3.73
CA ALA A 11 -6.86 13.95 -4.22
C ALA A 11 -7.14 12.98 -3.06
N SER A 12 -6.28 12.95 -2.05
CA SER A 12 -6.47 12.07 -0.89
C SER A 12 -7.57 12.55 0.06
N LEU A 13 -7.79 13.86 0.15
CA LEU A 13 -8.94 14.42 0.86
C LEU A 13 -10.25 14.09 0.15
N VAL A 14 -10.32 14.24 -1.18
CA VAL A 14 -11.49 13.85 -1.99
C VAL A 14 -11.75 12.34 -1.88
N ALA A 15 -10.70 11.53 -1.94
CA ALA A 15 -10.80 10.09 -1.78
C ALA A 15 -11.26 9.69 -0.36
N GLY A 16 -10.75 10.36 0.68
CA GLY A 16 -11.21 10.19 2.05
C GLY A 16 -12.68 10.57 2.22
N LEU A 17 -13.09 11.72 1.70
CA LEU A 17 -14.49 12.16 1.69
C LEU A 17 -15.40 11.16 1.00
N SER A 18 -14.95 10.57 -0.11
CA SER A 18 -15.71 9.55 -0.83
C SER A 18 -15.97 8.29 0.02
N TYR A 19 -15.04 7.91 0.91
CA TYR A 19 -15.31 6.86 1.91
C TYR A 19 -16.36 7.30 2.95
N PHE A 20 -16.31 8.56 3.39
CA PHE A 20 -17.29 9.10 4.35
C PHE A 20 -18.71 9.19 3.76
N THR A 21 -18.84 9.50 2.47
CA THR A 21 -20.13 9.64 1.77
C THR A 21 -20.73 8.31 1.28
N GLY A 22 -20.14 7.16 1.64
CA GLY A 22 -20.70 5.85 1.31
C GLY A 22 -20.24 5.26 -0.04
N LEU A 23 -19.31 5.91 -0.75
CA LEU A 23 -18.74 5.40 -2.01
C LEU A 23 -17.60 4.39 -1.76
N ALA A 24 -17.60 3.68 -0.62
CA ALA A 24 -16.51 2.82 -0.17
C ALA A 24 -16.14 1.76 -1.21
N ARG A 25 -17.13 1.15 -1.86
CA ARG A 25 -16.93 0.13 -2.91
C ARG A 25 -16.21 0.68 -4.14
N MET A 26 -16.65 1.84 -4.62
CA MET A 26 -16.03 2.52 -5.75
C MET A 26 -14.59 2.92 -5.40
N MET A 27 -14.39 3.53 -4.23
CA MET A 27 -13.06 3.97 -3.79
C MET A 27 -12.08 2.82 -3.58
N THR A 28 -12.51 1.73 -2.96
CA THR A 28 -11.67 0.53 -2.82
C THR A 28 -11.32 -0.06 -4.18
N GLY A 29 -12.28 -0.09 -5.12
CA GLY A 29 -12.02 -0.51 -6.50
C GLY A 29 -10.97 0.38 -7.19
N ILE A 30 -11.05 1.70 -7.02
CA ILE A 30 -10.07 2.65 -7.57
C ILE A 30 -8.69 2.43 -6.95
N LEU A 31 -8.59 2.22 -5.63
CA LEU A 31 -7.30 2.00 -4.96
C LEU A 31 -6.65 0.68 -5.37
N LEU A 32 -7.42 -0.41 -5.43
CA LEU A 32 -6.95 -1.71 -5.93
C LEU A 32 -6.54 -1.62 -7.40
N GLY A 33 -7.36 -0.95 -8.22
CA GLY A 33 -7.09 -0.71 -9.63
C GLY A 33 -5.84 0.13 -9.85
N PHE A 34 -5.59 1.13 -9.01
CA PHE A 34 -4.35 1.93 -9.04
C PHE A 34 -3.13 1.06 -8.73
N GLY A 35 -3.17 0.26 -7.66
CA GLY A 35 -2.09 -0.68 -7.34
C GLY A 35 -1.84 -1.68 -8.49
N ALA A 36 -2.91 -2.22 -9.09
CA ALA A 36 -2.81 -3.11 -10.24
C ALA A 36 -2.20 -2.42 -11.47
N LEU A 37 -2.63 -1.20 -11.79
CA LEU A 37 -2.12 -0.40 -12.90
C LEU A 37 -0.64 -0.08 -12.72
N CYS A 38 -0.23 0.34 -11.52
CA CYS A 38 1.16 0.65 -11.24
C CYS A 38 2.04 -0.60 -11.33
N SER A 39 1.54 -1.74 -10.83
CA SER A 39 2.24 -3.01 -10.95
C SER A 39 2.37 -3.45 -12.41
N LEU A 40 1.31 -3.34 -13.19
CA LEU A 40 1.32 -3.60 -14.63
C LEU A 40 2.33 -2.70 -15.36
N LEU A 41 2.32 -1.39 -15.07
CA LEU A 41 3.23 -0.42 -15.66
C LEU A 41 4.70 -0.79 -15.37
N ILE A 42 5.03 -1.13 -14.12
CA ILE A 42 6.37 -1.57 -13.74
C ILE A 42 6.74 -2.89 -14.46
N GLY A 43 5.81 -3.83 -14.57
CA GLY A 43 6.01 -5.05 -15.35
C GLY A 43 6.31 -4.77 -16.82
N VAL A 44 5.58 -3.84 -17.45
CA VAL A 44 5.85 -3.41 -18.83
C VAL A 44 7.23 -2.76 -18.94
N LEU A 45 7.63 -1.92 -17.97
CA LEU A 45 8.96 -1.29 -17.97
C LEU A 45 10.07 -2.35 -17.98
N PHE A 46 9.98 -3.39 -17.16
CA PHE A 46 10.96 -4.48 -17.13
C PHE A 46 10.84 -5.50 -18.27
N PHE A 47 9.71 -5.50 -18.99
CA PHE A 47 9.56 -6.28 -20.21
C PHE A 47 10.32 -5.65 -21.38
N LEU A 48 10.47 -4.33 -21.38
CA LEU A 48 11.29 -3.61 -22.35
C LEU A 48 12.79 -3.87 -22.10
N PRO A 49 13.64 -3.78 -23.15
CA PRO A 49 15.08 -3.95 -22.99
C PRO A 49 15.68 -2.94 -22.01
N ALA A 50 16.76 -3.31 -21.32
CA ALA A 50 17.51 -2.38 -20.47
C ALA A 50 18.08 -1.24 -21.33
N ASP A 51 17.88 -0.01 -20.87
CA ASP A 51 18.28 1.22 -21.54
C ASP A 51 18.39 2.33 -20.50
N ASP A 52 19.63 2.63 -20.13
CA ASP A 52 20.02 3.65 -19.17
C ASP A 52 19.89 5.08 -19.73
N LYS A 53 19.74 5.22 -21.06
CA LYS A 53 19.61 6.51 -21.75
C LYS A 53 18.16 6.93 -21.95
N ARG A 54 17.18 6.16 -21.48
CA ARG A 54 15.77 6.56 -21.54
C ARG A 54 15.53 7.83 -20.74
N LEU A 55 14.89 8.80 -21.39
CA LEU A 55 14.47 10.08 -20.81
C LEU A 55 13.45 9.91 -19.67
N LEU A 56 12.66 8.84 -19.70
CA LEU A 56 11.62 8.56 -18.71
C LEU A 56 11.81 7.14 -18.18
N LEU A 57 11.97 7.01 -16.85
CA LEU A 57 12.02 5.73 -16.13
C LEU A 57 13.09 4.76 -16.70
N PRO A 58 14.39 5.10 -16.58
CA PRO A 58 15.48 4.28 -17.12
C PRO A 58 15.49 2.87 -16.53
N VAL A 59 15.79 1.88 -17.37
CA VAL A 59 15.87 0.48 -16.93
C VAL A 59 17.33 0.11 -16.93
N TYR A 60 17.93 0.09 -15.74
CA TYR A 60 19.37 -0.15 -15.58
C TYR A 60 19.75 -1.59 -15.85
N ASP A 61 18.90 -2.55 -15.46
CA ASP A 61 19.17 -3.98 -15.55
C ASP A 61 18.00 -4.76 -16.18
N LYS A 62 18.32 -5.88 -16.84
CA LYS A 62 17.32 -6.80 -17.35
C LYS A 62 16.80 -7.67 -16.21
N VAL A 63 15.56 -7.42 -15.80
CA VAL A 63 14.90 -8.08 -14.67
C VAL A 63 13.67 -8.84 -15.20
N PRO A 64 13.32 -10.01 -14.64
CA PRO A 64 12.06 -10.64 -14.98
C PRO A 64 10.86 -9.77 -14.58
N ALA A 65 10.02 -9.45 -15.56
CA ALA A 65 8.80 -8.68 -15.37
C ALA A 65 7.66 -9.45 -14.66
N TRP A 66 7.71 -10.78 -14.66
CA TRP A 66 6.60 -11.63 -14.22
C TRP A 66 6.11 -11.40 -12.77
N PRO A 67 6.96 -11.05 -11.77
CA PRO A 67 6.48 -10.81 -10.41
C PRO A 67 5.50 -9.63 -10.35
N TYR A 68 5.75 -8.59 -11.15
CA TYR A 68 4.87 -7.43 -11.24
C TYR A 68 3.56 -7.77 -11.96
N PHE A 69 3.62 -8.54 -13.05
CA PHE A 69 2.39 -9.02 -13.70
C PHE A 69 1.55 -9.91 -12.78
N LEU A 70 2.18 -10.73 -11.94
CA LEU A 70 1.48 -11.56 -10.96
C LEU A 70 0.78 -10.69 -9.90
N ILE A 71 1.45 -9.68 -9.35
CA ILE A 71 0.85 -8.75 -8.39
C ILE A 71 -0.33 -8.02 -9.03
N ALA A 72 -0.19 -7.52 -10.27
CA ALA A 72 -1.27 -6.90 -11.01
C ALA A 72 -2.47 -7.85 -11.17
N ALA A 73 -2.24 -9.10 -11.56
CA ALA A 73 -3.29 -10.11 -11.71
C ALA A 73 -4.03 -10.40 -10.39
N VAL A 74 -3.29 -10.51 -9.27
CA VAL A 74 -3.88 -10.70 -7.94
C VAL A 74 -4.78 -9.52 -7.56
N LEU A 75 -4.29 -8.29 -7.75
CA LEU A 75 -5.05 -7.08 -7.42
C LEU A 75 -6.30 -6.90 -8.31
N VAL A 76 -6.21 -7.23 -9.60
CA VAL A 76 -7.37 -7.29 -10.50
C VAL A 76 -8.36 -8.36 -10.01
N GLY A 77 -7.89 -9.54 -9.62
CA GLY A 77 -8.74 -10.60 -9.06
C GLY A 77 -9.49 -10.13 -7.81
N MET A 78 -8.81 -9.43 -6.90
CA MET A 78 -9.44 -8.84 -5.71
C MET A 78 -10.47 -7.76 -6.07
N MET A 79 -10.18 -6.92 -7.06
CA MET A 79 -11.11 -5.94 -7.58
C MET A 79 -12.35 -6.60 -8.22
N LEU A 80 -12.18 -7.67 -8.98
CA LEU A 80 -13.31 -8.45 -9.53
C LEU A 80 -14.16 -9.04 -8.41
N VAL A 81 -13.54 -9.64 -7.39
CA VAL A 81 -14.24 -10.14 -6.19
C VAL A 81 -15.05 -9.02 -5.53
N LEU A 82 -14.48 -7.81 -5.42
CA LEU A 82 -15.17 -6.66 -4.83
C LEU A 82 -16.48 -6.33 -5.56
N PHE A 83 -16.53 -6.41 -6.89
CA PHE A 83 -17.71 -6.06 -7.68
C PHE A 83 -18.66 -7.25 -7.96
N MET A 84 -18.15 -8.47 -8.01
CA MET A 84 -18.95 -9.66 -8.33
C MET A 84 -19.63 -10.29 -7.11
N THR A 85 -19.14 -10.03 -5.90
CA THR A 85 -19.74 -10.58 -4.68
C THR A 85 -20.68 -9.58 -4.01
N LYS A 86 -21.79 -10.06 -3.44
CA LYS A 86 -22.66 -9.21 -2.61
C LYS A 86 -21.94 -8.89 -1.29
N ALA A 87 -22.03 -7.62 -0.88
CA ALA A 87 -21.64 -7.18 0.46
C ALA A 87 -22.66 -7.72 1.47
N GLY A 88 -22.18 -8.10 2.64
CA GLY A 88 -22.99 -8.58 3.75
C GLY A 88 -22.59 -7.76 4.98
N PRO A 89 -23.53 -7.12 5.67
CA PRO A 89 -23.19 -6.31 6.83
C PRO A 89 -22.52 -7.19 7.88
N ALA A 90 -21.39 -6.71 8.42
CA ALA A 90 -20.73 -7.40 9.52
C ALA A 90 -21.57 -7.30 10.81
N GLU A 91 -21.29 -8.21 11.74
CA GLU A 91 -21.86 -8.18 13.09
C GLU A 91 -21.63 -6.82 13.75
N GLU A 92 -22.64 -6.33 14.46
CA GLU A 92 -22.58 -5.06 15.16
C GLU A 92 -21.77 -5.19 16.44
N GLU A 93 -20.61 -4.52 16.50
CA GLU A 93 -19.80 -4.38 17.71
C GLU A 93 -19.89 -2.94 18.20
N LYS A 94 -20.51 -2.69 19.37
CA LYS A 94 -20.65 -1.33 19.89
C LYS A 94 -19.29 -0.64 20.02
N VAL A 95 -19.15 0.57 19.46
CA VAL A 95 -17.93 1.38 19.55
C VAL A 95 -17.48 1.49 21.00
N SER A 96 -16.19 1.27 21.20
CA SER A 96 -15.54 1.28 22.51
C SER A 96 -14.10 1.78 22.39
N ALA A 97 -13.47 2.11 23.52
CA ALA A 97 -12.08 2.55 23.57
C ALA A 97 -11.10 1.55 22.94
N LEU A 98 -11.45 0.26 22.89
CA LEU A 98 -10.62 -0.77 22.27
C LEU A 98 -10.44 -0.53 20.76
N HIS A 99 -11.49 -0.10 20.06
CA HIS A 99 -11.43 0.20 18.63
C HIS A 99 -10.48 1.36 18.33
N PHE A 100 -10.48 2.40 19.17
CA PHE A 100 -9.54 3.51 19.07
C PHE A 100 -8.09 3.09 19.37
N LYS A 101 -7.87 2.17 20.33
CA LYS A 101 -6.54 1.57 20.57
C LYS A 101 -6.05 0.80 19.35
N TYR A 102 -6.91 0.00 18.72
CA TYR A 102 -6.57 -0.69 17.47
C TYR A 102 -6.30 0.28 16.32
N PHE A 103 -7.07 1.35 16.21
CA PHE A 103 -6.86 2.38 15.20
C PHE A 103 -5.49 3.06 15.35
N LEU A 104 -5.20 3.57 16.55
CA LEU A 104 -3.92 4.22 16.85
C LEU A 104 -2.74 3.23 16.71
N GLY A 105 -2.90 1.99 17.19
CA GLY A 105 -1.90 0.95 17.01
C GLY A 105 -1.68 0.57 15.55
N GLY A 106 -2.75 0.54 14.74
CA GLY A 106 -2.68 0.29 13.31
C GLY A 106 -1.91 1.38 12.56
N ILE A 107 -2.27 2.64 12.76
CA ILE A 107 -1.57 3.80 12.16
C ILE A 107 -0.12 3.88 12.66
N GLY A 108 0.08 3.81 13.99
CA GLY A 108 1.40 3.87 14.60
C GLY A 108 2.31 2.73 14.13
N GLY A 109 1.78 1.50 14.08
CA GLY A 109 2.49 0.34 13.53
C GLY A 109 2.83 0.50 12.06
N TYR A 110 1.96 1.14 11.27
CA TYR A 110 2.20 1.34 9.84
C TYR A 110 3.35 2.31 9.64
N LEU A 111 3.29 3.46 10.32
CA LEU A 111 4.35 4.46 10.29
C LEU A 111 5.67 3.91 10.84
N ALA A 112 5.62 3.21 11.97
CA ALA A 112 6.81 2.59 12.56
C ALA A 112 7.44 1.57 11.60
N SER A 113 6.64 0.72 10.97
CA SER A 113 7.15 -0.25 9.99
C SER A 113 7.84 0.42 8.81
N MET A 114 7.30 1.54 8.32
CA MET A 114 7.90 2.31 7.23
C MET A 114 9.22 2.98 7.67
N PHE A 115 9.20 3.70 8.79
CA PHE A 115 10.40 4.42 9.25
C PHE A 115 11.52 3.47 9.69
N LEU A 116 11.20 2.41 10.42
CA LEU A 116 12.20 1.41 10.82
C LEU A 116 12.80 0.69 9.61
N SER A 117 11.98 0.34 8.61
CA SER A 117 12.47 -0.32 7.40
C SER A 117 13.34 0.61 6.54
N SER A 118 13.09 1.93 6.60
CA SER A 118 13.87 2.92 5.86
C SER A 118 15.35 2.96 6.27
N ILE A 119 15.68 2.60 7.52
CA ILE A 119 17.06 2.47 8.01
C ILE A 119 17.84 1.44 7.19
N TYR A 120 17.16 0.38 6.75
CA TYR A 120 17.74 -0.72 5.99
C TYR A 120 17.69 -0.47 4.48
N TRP A 121 16.65 0.19 3.97
CA TRP A 121 16.52 0.50 2.54
C TRP A 121 17.52 1.52 2.05
N PHE A 122 17.94 2.45 2.91
CA PHE A 122 18.86 3.53 2.57
C PHE A 122 20.14 3.42 3.42
N PRO A 123 21.01 2.44 3.15
CA PRO A 123 22.28 2.31 3.87
C PRO A 123 23.12 3.58 3.66
N SER A 124 23.90 3.96 4.67
CA SER A 124 24.77 5.14 4.59
C SER A 124 25.90 4.96 3.57
N ASP A 125 26.45 6.04 3.04
CA ASP A 125 27.57 5.98 2.09
C ASP A 125 28.81 5.28 2.66
N ALA A 126 29.03 5.38 3.97
CA ALA A 126 30.09 4.66 4.64
C ALA A 126 29.87 3.14 4.54
N LEU A 127 28.66 2.67 4.86
CA LEU A 127 28.30 1.25 4.78
C LEU A 127 28.34 0.73 3.34
N ARG A 128 27.85 1.51 2.37
CA ARG A 128 27.91 1.15 0.93
C ARG A 128 29.33 0.95 0.42
N ARG A 129 30.30 1.70 0.93
CA ARG A 129 31.71 1.63 0.49
C ARG A 129 32.51 0.56 1.21
N SER A 130 32.11 0.20 2.43
CA SER A 130 32.83 -0.75 3.28
C SER A 130 32.39 -2.21 3.10
N THR A 131 31.30 -2.44 2.37
CA THR A 131 30.57 -3.70 2.42
C THR A 131 30.24 -4.21 1.01
N ASP A 132 30.13 -5.53 0.86
CA ASP A 132 29.85 -6.19 -0.39
C ASP A 132 28.36 -6.15 -0.76
N GLU A 133 28.06 -6.38 -2.04
CA GLU A 133 26.71 -6.30 -2.60
C GLU A 133 25.75 -7.32 -1.98
N ALA A 134 26.24 -8.51 -1.62
CA ALA A 134 25.42 -9.55 -1.01
C ALA A 134 24.88 -9.14 0.36
N PHE A 135 25.72 -8.53 1.19
CA PHE A 135 25.28 -8.02 2.49
C PHE A 135 24.31 -6.86 2.35
N LEU A 136 24.57 -5.90 1.44
CA LEU A 136 23.63 -4.81 1.17
C LEU A 136 22.26 -5.34 0.72
N THR A 137 22.25 -6.35 -0.16
CA THR A 137 21.02 -7.02 -0.61
C THR A 137 20.25 -7.63 0.56
N MET A 138 20.95 -8.28 1.50
CA MET A 138 20.33 -8.88 2.68
C MET A 138 19.74 -7.83 3.63
N GLU A 139 20.41 -6.70 3.85
CA GLU A 139 19.88 -5.59 4.65
C GLU A 139 18.60 -5.02 4.03
N VAL A 140 18.62 -4.71 2.73
CA VAL A 140 17.44 -4.19 2.02
C VAL A 140 16.29 -5.20 2.03
N LEU A 141 16.59 -6.51 1.90
CA LEU A 141 15.60 -7.56 2.00
C LEU A 141 15.00 -7.64 3.40
N PHE A 142 15.84 -7.56 4.43
CA PHE A 142 15.40 -7.56 5.83
C PHE A 142 14.45 -6.39 6.12
N GLY A 143 14.83 -5.17 5.71
CA GLY A 143 13.95 -4.01 5.80
C GLY A 143 12.62 -4.21 5.07
N THR A 144 12.65 -4.82 3.90
CA THR A 144 11.42 -5.08 3.12
C THR A 144 10.51 -6.11 3.77
N CYS A 145 11.08 -7.17 4.37
CA CYS A 145 10.34 -8.14 5.16
C CYS A 145 9.71 -7.51 6.41
N LEU A 146 10.46 -6.65 7.11
CA LEU A 146 9.96 -5.89 8.27
C LEU A 146 8.77 -5.00 7.89
N PHE A 147 8.88 -4.30 6.76
CA PHE A 147 7.81 -3.48 6.21
C PHE A 147 6.57 -4.31 5.86
N LEU A 148 6.73 -5.42 5.14
CA LEU A 148 5.62 -6.28 4.77
C LEU A 148 4.90 -6.85 6.00
N ALA A 149 5.67 -7.32 7.00
CA ALA A 149 5.11 -7.82 8.25
C ALA A 149 4.37 -6.71 9.01
N GLY A 150 4.98 -5.53 9.12
CA GLY A 150 4.38 -4.36 9.77
C GLY A 150 3.10 -3.89 9.10
N ILE A 151 3.08 -3.76 7.77
CA ILE A 151 1.86 -3.45 7.00
C ILE A 151 0.78 -4.49 7.27
N THR A 152 1.12 -5.78 7.27
CA THR A 152 0.15 -6.86 7.48
C THR A 152 -0.49 -6.77 8.87
N VAL A 153 0.33 -6.60 9.91
CA VAL A 153 -0.15 -6.43 11.30
C VAL A 153 -0.98 -5.16 11.44
N SER A 154 -0.53 -4.05 10.87
CA SER A 154 -1.28 -2.79 10.88
C SER A 154 -2.61 -2.88 10.18
N CYS A 155 -2.67 -3.52 9.01
CA CYS A 155 -3.92 -3.79 8.29
C CYS A 155 -4.88 -4.64 9.13
N ALA A 156 -4.36 -5.64 9.87
CA ALA A 156 -5.17 -6.45 10.78
C ALA A 156 -5.72 -5.63 11.96
N LEU A 157 -4.92 -4.74 12.55
CA LEU A 157 -5.35 -3.84 13.61
C LEU A 157 -6.39 -2.82 13.10
N LEU A 158 -6.17 -2.22 11.93
CA LEU A 158 -7.12 -1.30 11.31
C LEU A 158 -8.44 -2.00 10.96
N TYR A 159 -8.38 -3.24 10.49
CA TYR A 159 -9.58 -4.05 10.29
C TYR A 159 -10.35 -4.26 11.61
N ARG A 160 -9.66 -4.61 12.70
CA ARG A 160 -10.30 -4.73 14.02
C ARG A 160 -10.88 -3.41 14.51
N ALA A 161 -10.19 -2.29 14.25
CA ALA A 161 -10.70 -0.96 14.58
C ALA A 161 -11.99 -0.62 13.81
N SER A 162 -12.08 -1.05 12.55
CA SER A 162 -13.20 -0.75 11.66
C SER A 162 -14.54 -1.34 12.11
N LYS A 163 -14.53 -2.37 12.96
CA LYS A 163 -15.74 -3.08 13.38
C LYS A 163 -16.68 -2.29 14.29
N GLY A 164 -16.20 -1.21 14.90
CA GLY A 164 -17.00 -0.41 15.83
C GLY A 164 -18.20 0.27 15.15
N SER A 165 -19.40 -0.03 15.60
CA SER A 165 -20.66 0.57 15.15
C SER A 165 -21.42 1.29 16.28
N SER A 166 -22.36 2.18 15.91
CA SER A 166 -23.40 2.70 16.81
C SER A 166 -24.77 2.56 16.15
N GLU A 167 -25.84 2.52 16.96
CA GLU A 167 -27.23 2.43 16.44
C GLU A 167 -27.57 3.57 15.48
N SER A 168 -27.10 4.78 15.78
CA SER A 168 -27.27 5.96 14.91
C SER A 168 -26.40 5.94 13.66
N HIS A 169 -25.24 5.27 13.69
CA HIS A 169 -24.23 5.27 12.63
C HIS A 169 -23.57 3.89 12.52
N PRO A 170 -24.20 2.93 11.82
CA PRO A 170 -23.76 1.53 11.79
C PRO A 170 -22.39 1.32 11.14
N ASP A 171 -21.94 2.22 10.26
CA ASP A 171 -20.66 2.15 9.55
C ASP A 171 -19.63 3.19 10.01
N LEU A 172 -19.82 3.80 11.19
CA LEU A 172 -18.99 4.91 11.66
C LEU A 172 -17.50 4.62 11.59
N MET A 173 -17.03 3.56 12.27
CA MET A 173 -15.59 3.24 12.29
C MET A 173 -15.11 2.70 10.94
N ARG A 174 -15.93 1.97 10.18
CA ARG A 174 -15.54 1.48 8.84
C ARG A 174 -15.17 2.63 7.92
N ARG A 175 -16.05 3.63 7.84
CA ARG A 175 -15.82 4.83 7.00
C ARG A 175 -14.69 5.68 7.55
N PHE A 176 -14.61 5.86 8.87
CA PHE A 176 -13.55 6.63 9.52
C PHE A 176 -12.15 6.04 9.28
N VAL A 177 -12.00 4.74 9.47
CA VAL A 177 -10.74 4.04 9.27
C VAL A 177 -10.32 4.10 7.80
N LEU A 178 -11.22 3.79 6.86
CA LEU A 178 -10.94 3.84 5.42
C LEU A 178 -10.61 5.25 4.91
N GLY A 179 -11.39 6.24 5.35
CA GLY A 179 -11.17 7.64 5.00
C GLY A 179 -9.80 8.12 5.49
N THR A 180 -9.47 7.82 6.74
CA THR A 180 -8.19 8.23 7.34
C THR A 180 -6.99 7.51 6.71
N PHE A 181 -7.13 6.21 6.42
CA PHE A 181 -6.11 5.42 5.73
C PHE A 181 -5.71 6.06 4.39
N THR A 182 -6.70 6.57 3.66
CA THR A 182 -6.51 7.21 2.36
C THR A 182 -5.92 8.63 2.50
N VAL A 183 -6.39 9.41 3.48
CA VAL A 183 -5.88 10.76 3.75
C VAL A 183 -4.40 10.73 4.14
N PHE A 184 -3.97 9.73 4.90
CA PHE A 184 -2.55 9.55 5.23
C PHE A 184 -1.71 8.92 4.11
N HIS A 185 -2.29 8.71 2.93
CA HIS A 185 -1.63 8.14 1.75
C HIS A 185 -1.03 6.74 2.00
N LEU A 186 -1.51 6.03 3.01
CA LEU A 186 -0.94 4.73 3.36
C LEU A 186 -1.14 3.73 2.22
N ASP A 187 -2.23 3.87 1.46
CA ASP A 187 -2.53 3.16 0.22
C ASP A 187 -1.47 3.31 -0.89
N LYS A 188 -0.64 4.36 -0.86
CA LYS A 188 0.38 4.64 -1.90
C LYS A 188 1.79 4.24 -1.50
N MET A 189 1.99 3.89 -0.23
CA MET A 189 3.30 3.57 0.33
C MET A 189 3.97 2.36 -0.32
N PRO A 190 3.26 1.24 -0.63
CA PRO A 190 3.88 0.11 -1.33
C PRO A 190 4.53 0.50 -2.67
N LEU A 191 3.85 1.37 -3.44
CA LEU A 191 4.38 1.89 -4.70
C LEU A 191 5.58 2.81 -4.48
N LEU A 192 5.51 3.70 -3.50
CA LEU A 192 6.61 4.61 -3.18
C LEU A 192 7.88 3.83 -2.81
N VAL A 193 7.76 2.81 -1.96
CA VAL A 193 8.91 1.98 -1.56
C VAL A 193 9.45 1.21 -2.77
N ALA A 194 8.59 0.59 -3.57
CA ALA A 194 9.02 -0.09 -4.78
C ALA A 194 9.74 0.85 -5.75
N TYR A 195 9.21 2.07 -5.94
CA TYR A 195 9.85 3.10 -6.74
C TYR A 195 11.24 3.46 -6.22
N LEU A 196 11.41 3.65 -4.90
CA LEU A 196 12.70 4.00 -4.31
C LEU A 196 13.74 2.86 -4.45
N LEU A 197 13.28 1.60 -4.41
CA LEU A 197 14.14 0.42 -4.58
C LEU A 197 14.52 0.17 -6.06
N ILE A 198 13.70 0.61 -7.01
CA ILE A 198 14.00 0.53 -8.46
C ILE A 198 14.83 1.73 -8.91
N TYR A 199 14.51 2.91 -8.38
CA TYR A 199 15.07 4.20 -8.77
C TYR A 199 15.71 4.85 -7.54
N SER A 200 16.89 4.37 -7.14
CA SER A 200 17.74 5.05 -6.17
C SER A 200 18.71 5.98 -6.91
N PRO A 201 18.52 7.31 -6.88
CA PRO A 201 19.32 8.25 -7.66
C PRO A 201 20.78 8.31 -7.21
N GLU A 202 21.06 7.91 -5.97
CA GLU A 202 22.34 8.12 -5.31
C GLU A 202 23.29 6.94 -5.44
N THR A 203 22.78 5.72 -5.66
CA THR A 203 23.57 4.49 -5.53
C THR A 203 23.88 3.78 -6.82
N LYS A 204 23.08 3.95 -7.89
CA LYS A 204 23.07 3.10 -9.10
C LYS A 204 22.85 1.59 -8.84
N VAL A 205 22.81 1.16 -7.58
CA VAL A 205 22.42 -0.18 -7.16
C VAL A 205 20.90 -0.20 -7.07
N THR A 206 20.28 -1.09 -7.84
CA THR A 206 18.82 -1.28 -7.83
C THR A 206 18.49 -2.63 -7.21
N PHE A 207 17.31 -2.74 -6.59
CA PHE A 207 16.85 -3.99 -6.01
C PHE A 207 15.49 -4.42 -6.59
N PRO A 208 15.41 -4.79 -7.87
CA PRO A 208 14.13 -4.98 -8.56
C PRO A 208 13.28 -6.11 -7.97
N TYR A 209 13.90 -7.25 -7.64
CA TYR A 209 13.18 -8.35 -6.98
C TYR A 209 12.64 -7.95 -5.61
N ILE A 210 13.43 -7.20 -4.83
CA ILE A 210 13.00 -6.72 -3.50
C ILE A 210 11.91 -5.67 -3.65
N ALA A 211 11.98 -4.82 -4.68
CA ALA A 211 10.93 -3.87 -5.02
C ALA A 211 9.61 -4.57 -5.37
N ALA A 212 9.65 -5.71 -6.05
CA ALA A 212 8.44 -6.52 -6.28
C ALA A 212 7.84 -7.03 -4.95
N ILE A 213 8.68 -7.46 -3.99
CA ILE A 213 8.21 -7.87 -2.65
C ILE A 213 7.62 -6.67 -1.89
N ALA A 214 8.26 -5.50 -1.95
CA ALA A 214 7.73 -4.28 -1.37
C ALA A 214 6.37 -3.91 -1.98
N LEU A 215 6.23 -4.02 -3.30
CA LEU A 215 4.99 -3.78 -4.01
C LEU A 215 3.91 -4.81 -3.66
N ALA A 216 4.29 -6.07 -3.37
CA ALA A 216 3.37 -7.11 -2.94
C ALA A 216 2.68 -6.79 -1.61
N SER A 217 3.16 -5.81 -0.82
CA SER A 217 2.43 -5.28 0.33
C SER A 217 1.09 -4.61 -0.03
N TYR A 218 0.82 -4.35 -1.32
CA TYR A 218 -0.54 -4.05 -1.80
C TYR A 218 -1.54 -5.18 -1.54
N ILE A 219 -1.10 -6.43 -1.43
CA ILE A 219 -1.99 -7.58 -1.17
C ILE A 219 -2.62 -7.49 0.23
N PRO A 220 -1.87 -7.41 1.35
CA PRO A 220 -2.47 -7.24 2.67
C PRO A 220 -3.29 -5.94 2.79
N VAL A 221 -2.84 -4.84 2.19
CA VAL A 221 -3.63 -3.59 2.10
C VAL A 221 -4.96 -3.85 1.38
N GLY A 222 -4.90 -4.52 0.24
CA GLY A 222 -6.08 -4.86 -0.54
C GLY A 222 -7.05 -5.79 0.21
N ILE A 223 -6.54 -6.75 0.98
CA ILE A 223 -7.36 -7.65 1.81
C ILE A 223 -8.09 -6.82 2.87
N PHE A 224 -7.39 -5.90 3.54
CA PHE A 224 -7.98 -4.99 4.51
C PHE A 224 -9.06 -4.11 3.88
N LEU A 225 -8.78 -3.47 2.74
CA LEU A 225 -9.74 -2.61 2.05
C LEU A 225 -10.97 -3.42 1.60
N LEU A 226 -10.76 -4.60 1.01
CA LEU A 226 -11.83 -5.48 0.55
C LEU A 226 -12.73 -5.91 1.70
N LYS A 227 -12.16 -6.42 2.80
CA LYS A 227 -12.93 -6.88 3.95
C LYS A 227 -13.73 -5.74 4.58
N THR A 228 -13.05 -4.63 4.92
CA THR A 228 -13.69 -3.48 5.56
C THR A 228 -14.83 -2.91 4.71
N THR A 229 -14.65 -2.87 3.39
CA THR A 229 -15.66 -2.35 2.46
C THR A 229 -16.83 -3.29 2.27
N ARG A 230 -16.61 -4.61 2.27
CA ARG A 230 -17.69 -5.60 2.16
C ARG A 230 -18.55 -5.67 3.42
N ASP A 231 -17.98 -5.30 4.56
CA ASP A 231 -18.64 -5.24 5.85
C ASP A 231 -19.52 -3.99 6.02
N CYS A 232 -19.35 -2.97 5.16
CA CYS A 232 -20.21 -1.79 5.14
C CYS A 232 -21.63 -2.15 4.72
N ARG A 233 -22.63 -1.48 5.31
CA ARG A 233 -24.01 -1.58 4.82
C ARG A 233 -24.10 -0.98 3.42
N VAL A 234 -24.76 -1.71 2.52
CA VAL A 234 -25.20 -1.13 1.25
C VAL A 234 -26.26 -0.10 1.62
N THR A 235 -25.95 1.19 1.48
CA THR A 235 -26.97 2.23 1.45
C THR A 235 -27.73 2.02 0.15
N GLU A 236 -28.98 1.52 0.25
CA GLU A 236 -29.96 1.53 -0.84
C GLU A 236 -30.24 2.96 -1.31
#